data_AF-A0A1H4W237-F1
#
_entry.id   AF-A0A1H4W237-F1
#
_cell.length_a   1.000
_cell.length_b   1.000
_cell.length_c   1.000
_cell.angle_alpha   90.00
_cell.angle_beta   90.00
_cell.angle_gamma   90.00
#
_symmetry.space_group_name_H-M   'P 1'
#
loop_
_entity.id
_entity.type
_entity.pdbx_description
1 polymer ?
#
loop_
_entity_poly.entity_id
_entity_poly.type
_entity_poly.pdbx_seq_one_letter_code
_entity_poly.pdbx_strand_id
1 'polypeptide(L)'
;MLRVSLLLLALVNLTGCLDLGGGGGGSSGGGNSTGSRPPATEPPVAPPVEPPVVPPPVTPPVIPPVEPPVVAPPPAETFPEPSAAVVDEVNAQSFYDVAADGLPRPVRNDLTGDLAAMLQFVQSHSVDPQGNEAKNMPRLTSEREALLLVTPLPTEPLPQQLRVQVTVDGDLKGELLLSEPDRLPRADRTGADGRPDVVYSRRAWSAVLPWDWVRPGMSLQVIDERGRRGERSAAAFDFAAPAELLVQSIRLGMLTTPPTGNGHWFRARTAQAATEYFQTVPVARLVASYYEDVTLDRVMVGSGVIYDTASALNGDVYSGDMRENTAKSTFSTGINLANWGVTSAGMSSHPQPQLTQSAVAHHAAGNYANGIQSHGLSGGNGILTLYSSVGNEFSHEIGHHYGIGHYPGEKDGNYFWAVHHHDSGWGYIAYRKRMRANLLWARNKSAAMSGTPVFADAYAFAPDAMSGGDFTSALSSYTHYTGYSTKN
;
A
#
# COMPACT_ATOMS: atom_id res chain seq x y z
N MET A 1 8.68 -34.70 32.37
CA MET A 1 9.51 -33.84 33.25
C MET A 1 9.52 -32.44 32.65
N LEU A 2 9.18 -31.46 33.51
CA LEU A 2 9.03 -29.99 33.37
C LEU A 2 9.85 -29.33 32.23
N ARG A 3 9.38 -28.41 31.35
CA ARG A 3 8.65 -27.10 31.45
C ARG A 3 9.26 -26.07 32.42
N VAL A 4 9.89 -24.98 31.92
CA VAL A 4 9.90 -23.55 32.35
C VAL A 4 10.69 -22.77 31.26
N SER A 5 10.10 -21.98 30.35
CA SER A 5 9.58 -20.58 30.42
C SER A 5 10.67 -19.48 30.38
N LEU A 6 10.73 -18.77 29.22
CA LEU A 6 11.26 -17.41 29.08
C LEU A 6 10.16 -16.40 29.46
N LEU A 7 10.51 -15.34 30.18
CA LEU A 7 9.65 -14.15 30.35
C LEU A 7 10.46 -12.86 30.23
N LEU A 8 9.80 -11.87 29.61
CA LEU A 8 10.17 -10.50 29.29
C LEU A 8 10.73 -9.64 30.43
N LEU A 9 11.49 -8.60 30.06
CA LEU A 9 11.29 -7.26 30.60
C LEU A 9 11.74 -6.18 29.59
N ALA A 10 10.82 -5.35 29.11
CA ALA A 10 11.12 -4.09 28.44
C ALA A 10 10.31 -2.99 29.14
N LEU A 11 11.00 -2.05 29.77
CA LEU A 11 10.43 -0.88 30.43
C LEU A 11 10.74 0.38 29.60
N VAL A 12 9.71 1.20 29.46
CA VAL A 12 9.63 2.47 28.75
C VAL A 12 10.35 3.60 29.52
N ASN A 13 10.90 4.58 28.80
CA ASN A 13 10.97 5.97 29.28
C ASN A 13 10.74 6.96 28.12
N LEU A 14 9.74 7.82 28.30
CA LEU A 14 9.39 9.01 27.49
C LEU A 14 10.18 10.23 27.96
N THR A 15 10.54 11.10 27.01
CA THR A 15 10.64 12.59 27.03
C THR A 15 11.37 12.98 25.74
N GLY A 16 11.06 13.95 24.88
CA GLY A 16 10.29 15.20 24.87
C GLY A 16 10.74 15.94 23.58
N CYS A 17 9.83 16.33 22.68
CA CYS A 17 9.28 17.69 22.48
C CYS A 17 10.21 18.77 21.86
N LEU A 18 9.80 19.20 20.66
CA LEU A 18 9.48 20.59 20.22
C LEU A 18 10.53 21.54 19.60
N ASP A 19 10.01 22.18 18.52
CA ASP A 19 10.12 23.57 18.05
C ASP A 19 11.20 24.08 17.05
N LEU A 20 10.67 24.55 15.90
CA LEU A 20 10.90 25.83 15.16
C LEU A 20 12.35 26.17 14.71
N GLY A 21 12.66 26.67 13.52
CA GLY A 21 11.91 27.27 12.41
C GLY A 21 12.86 28.23 11.64
N GLY A 22 12.62 28.44 10.33
CA GLY A 22 12.85 29.74 9.67
C GLY A 22 14.14 29.99 8.86
N GLY A 23 13.95 30.15 7.53
CA GLY A 23 14.62 31.12 6.63
C GLY A 23 16.08 30.84 6.23
N GLY A 24 16.56 31.04 4.99
CA GLY A 24 16.03 31.65 3.77
C GLY A 24 17.22 32.11 2.90
N GLY A 25 17.07 32.06 1.57
CA GLY A 25 17.69 33.04 0.65
C GLY A 25 18.95 32.68 -0.15
N GLY A 26 18.82 32.76 -1.49
CA GLY A 26 19.80 33.32 -2.44
C GLY A 26 20.87 32.38 -2.98
N SER A 27 20.80 31.84 -4.21
CA SER A 27 20.79 32.44 -5.57
C SER A 27 22.18 32.77 -6.17
N SER A 28 22.46 32.04 -7.26
CA SER A 28 22.98 32.49 -8.57
C SER A 28 24.47 32.68 -8.85
N GLY A 29 24.82 32.30 -10.08
CA GLY A 29 26.08 32.52 -10.80
C GLY A 29 26.63 31.17 -11.29
N GLY A 30 26.58 30.76 -12.55
CA GLY A 30 26.72 31.51 -13.81
C GLY A 30 27.96 30.97 -14.51
N GLY A 31 27.81 30.38 -15.70
CA GLY A 31 28.97 29.81 -16.42
C GLY A 31 28.58 29.18 -17.76
N ASN A 32 28.51 30.03 -18.78
CA ASN A 32 28.27 29.68 -20.18
C ASN A 32 29.59 29.21 -20.82
N SER A 33 29.60 28.08 -21.53
CA SER A 33 30.69 27.74 -22.44
C SER A 33 30.17 27.13 -23.74
N THR A 34 30.37 27.89 -24.82
CA THR A 34 30.14 27.52 -26.21
C THR A 34 31.39 26.85 -26.78
N GLY A 35 31.23 25.64 -27.34
CA GLY A 35 32.30 24.90 -28.03
C GLY A 35 31.76 24.21 -29.27
N SER A 36 32.15 24.73 -30.42
CA SER A 36 31.76 24.44 -31.80
C SER A 36 32.13 23.05 -32.34
N ARG A 37 31.21 22.45 -33.10
CA ARG A 37 31.32 21.15 -33.80
C ARG A 37 31.79 21.36 -35.27
N PRO A 38 32.71 20.52 -35.81
CA PRO A 38 33.10 20.57 -37.23
C PRO A 38 32.14 19.78 -38.15
N PRO A 39 32.21 20.03 -39.47
CA PRO A 39 31.10 19.80 -40.41
C PRO A 39 31.00 18.38 -40.99
N ALA A 40 29.83 18.13 -41.60
CA ALA A 40 29.38 16.89 -42.19
C ALA A 40 30.02 16.57 -43.56
N THR A 41 30.02 15.28 -43.91
CA THR A 41 30.27 14.75 -45.26
C THR A 41 29.13 13.80 -45.64
N GLU A 42 28.42 14.12 -46.72
CA GLU A 42 27.38 13.29 -47.36
C GLU A 42 27.99 12.20 -48.27
N PRO A 43 27.38 10.99 -48.34
CA PRO A 43 27.55 10.06 -49.46
C PRO A 43 26.41 10.18 -50.50
N PRO A 44 26.60 9.62 -51.72
CA PRO A 44 25.98 10.10 -52.96
C PRO A 44 24.55 9.60 -53.23
N VAL A 45 23.83 10.42 -54.00
CA VAL A 45 22.48 10.18 -54.54
C VAL A 45 22.53 9.19 -55.71
N ALA A 46 21.73 8.13 -55.65
CA ALA A 46 21.48 7.19 -56.76
C ALA A 46 20.28 7.67 -57.63
N PRO A 47 20.27 7.41 -58.95
CA PRO A 47 19.20 7.83 -59.85
C PRO A 47 17.90 7.02 -59.65
N PRO A 48 16.74 7.56 -60.06
CA PRO A 48 15.43 6.94 -59.82
C PRO A 48 15.23 5.69 -60.69
N VAL A 49 14.74 4.61 -60.07
CA VAL A 49 14.34 3.36 -60.74
C VAL A 49 12.87 3.47 -61.15
N GLU A 50 12.61 3.24 -62.43
CA GLU A 50 11.28 3.21 -63.06
C GLU A 50 10.50 1.95 -62.63
N PRO A 51 9.20 2.04 -62.32
CA PRO A 51 8.42 0.87 -61.89
C PRO A 51 8.16 -0.11 -63.06
N PRO A 52 8.14 -1.43 -62.79
CA PRO A 52 7.98 -2.44 -63.83
C PRO A 52 6.55 -2.48 -64.40
N VAL A 53 6.47 -2.55 -65.73
CA VAL A 53 5.23 -2.77 -66.51
C VAL A 53 4.74 -4.21 -66.29
N VAL A 54 3.55 -4.35 -65.73
CA VAL A 54 2.86 -5.65 -65.56
C VAL A 54 2.13 -6.01 -66.86
N PRO A 55 2.34 -7.19 -67.46
CA PRO A 55 1.57 -7.65 -68.61
C PRO A 55 0.14 -8.06 -68.20
N PRO A 56 -0.86 -7.94 -69.10
CA PRO A 56 -2.25 -8.23 -68.78
C PRO A 56 -2.47 -9.74 -68.51
N PRO A 57 -3.41 -10.09 -67.61
CA PRO A 57 -3.69 -11.48 -67.27
C PRO A 57 -4.39 -12.22 -68.42
N VAL A 58 -3.91 -13.42 -68.71
CA VAL A 58 -4.55 -14.38 -69.63
C VAL A 58 -5.65 -15.11 -68.86
N THR A 59 -6.90 -14.97 -69.28
CA THR A 59 -8.06 -15.69 -68.72
C THR A 59 -8.10 -17.14 -69.18
N PRO A 60 -8.08 -18.16 -68.29
CA PRO A 60 -8.37 -19.54 -68.64
C PRO A 60 -9.90 -19.76 -68.84
N PRO A 61 -10.31 -20.79 -69.60
CA PRO A 61 -11.72 -21.03 -69.90
C PRO A 61 -12.52 -21.47 -68.65
N VAL A 62 -13.71 -20.90 -68.50
CA VAL A 62 -14.68 -21.22 -67.44
C VAL A 62 -15.36 -22.56 -67.79
N ILE A 63 -15.18 -23.57 -66.94
CA ILE A 63 -16.01 -24.77 -66.91
C ILE A 63 -17.07 -24.55 -65.81
N PRO A 64 -18.37 -24.68 -66.09
CA PRO A 64 -19.38 -24.52 -65.06
C PRO A 64 -19.28 -25.65 -64.01
N PRO A 65 -19.36 -25.34 -62.71
CA PRO A 65 -19.36 -26.37 -61.68
C PRO A 65 -20.69 -27.14 -61.71
N VAL A 66 -20.59 -28.47 -61.65
CA VAL A 66 -21.73 -29.37 -61.43
C VAL A 66 -22.18 -29.22 -59.98
N GLU A 67 -23.44 -28.86 -59.78
CA GLU A 67 -24.05 -28.64 -58.47
C GLU A 67 -24.26 -29.99 -57.74
N PRO A 68 -23.68 -30.21 -56.54
CA PRO A 68 -23.97 -31.39 -55.75
C PRO A 68 -25.39 -31.31 -55.14
N PRO A 69 -26.05 -32.46 -54.88
CA PRO A 69 -27.43 -32.48 -54.42
C PRO A 69 -27.56 -31.84 -53.02
N VAL A 70 -28.50 -30.91 -52.90
CA VAL A 70 -28.85 -30.23 -51.64
C VAL A 70 -29.52 -31.23 -50.70
N VAL A 71 -28.80 -31.64 -49.65
CA VAL A 71 -29.38 -32.30 -48.48
C VAL A 71 -29.78 -31.20 -47.50
N ALA A 72 -31.06 -31.14 -47.15
CA ALA A 72 -31.56 -30.19 -46.16
C ALA A 72 -30.85 -30.41 -44.80
N PRO A 73 -30.39 -29.35 -44.11
CA PRO A 73 -29.82 -29.51 -42.78
C PRO A 73 -30.90 -30.04 -41.83
N PRO A 74 -30.53 -30.89 -40.86
CA PRO A 74 -31.48 -31.31 -39.83
C PRO A 74 -32.01 -30.08 -39.08
N PRO A 75 -33.24 -30.14 -38.52
CA PRO A 75 -33.79 -29.04 -37.73
C PRO A 75 -32.80 -28.64 -36.64
N ALA A 76 -32.49 -27.35 -36.54
CA ALA A 76 -31.65 -26.84 -35.47
C ALA A 76 -32.30 -27.19 -34.13
N GLU A 77 -31.58 -27.93 -33.29
CA GLU A 77 -31.96 -28.08 -31.88
C GLU A 77 -31.90 -26.68 -31.25
N THR A 78 -33.06 -26.05 -31.06
CA THR A 78 -33.17 -24.84 -30.26
C THR A 78 -33.06 -25.25 -28.80
N PHE A 79 -31.85 -25.20 -28.26
CA PHE A 79 -31.68 -25.16 -26.82
C PHE A 79 -32.37 -23.90 -26.29
N PRO A 80 -33.23 -23.98 -25.25
CA PRO A 80 -33.74 -22.79 -24.61
C PRO A 80 -32.55 -21.95 -24.10
N GLU A 81 -32.50 -20.70 -24.52
CA GLU A 81 -31.55 -19.71 -23.99
C GLU A 81 -31.70 -19.64 -22.45
N PRO A 82 -30.61 -19.74 -21.67
CA PRO A 82 -30.68 -19.64 -20.23
C PRO A 82 -31.29 -18.28 -19.82
N SER A 83 -32.28 -18.28 -18.92
CA SER A 83 -32.96 -17.05 -18.48
C SER A 83 -32.12 -16.14 -17.58
N ALA A 84 -30.93 -16.60 -17.20
CA ALA A 84 -29.85 -15.82 -16.62
C ALA A 84 -28.54 -16.63 -16.75
N ALA A 85 -27.40 -15.96 -16.80
CA ALA A 85 -26.13 -16.60 -16.49
C ALA A 85 -26.22 -17.12 -15.05
N VAL A 86 -26.37 -18.43 -14.88
CA VAL A 86 -26.06 -19.07 -13.60
C VAL A 86 -24.56 -18.90 -13.45
N VAL A 87 -24.15 -17.87 -12.71
CA VAL A 87 -22.76 -17.67 -12.32
C VAL A 87 -22.35 -18.93 -11.60
N ASP A 88 -21.35 -19.66 -12.13
CA ASP A 88 -20.75 -20.78 -11.43
C ASP A 88 -20.42 -20.30 -10.01
N GLU A 89 -20.99 -20.94 -8.98
CA GLU A 89 -20.76 -20.52 -7.60
C GLU A 89 -19.25 -20.45 -7.38
N VAL A 90 -18.74 -19.25 -7.10
CA VAL A 90 -17.36 -19.10 -6.64
C VAL A 90 -17.25 -19.95 -5.38
N ASN A 91 -16.57 -21.10 -5.50
CA ASN A 91 -16.36 -22.05 -4.41
C ASN A 91 -15.32 -21.49 -3.42
N ALA A 92 -15.66 -20.37 -2.79
CA ALA A 92 -14.85 -19.63 -1.85
C ALA A 92 -15.76 -19.01 -0.77
N GLN A 93 -15.22 -18.91 0.44
CA GLN A 93 -15.84 -18.17 1.53
C GLN A 93 -15.90 -16.68 1.19
N SER A 94 -17.01 -16.03 1.51
CA SER A 94 -17.21 -14.60 1.30
C SER A 94 -16.96 -13.83 2.60
N PHE A 95 -15.84 -13.12 2.67
CA PHE A 95 -15.40 -12.42 3.88
C PHE A 95 -16.41 -11.37 4.37
N TYR A 96 -16.68 -10.36 3.55
CA TYR A 96 -17.50 -9.21 3.94
C TYR A 96 -18.99 -9.52 3.92
N ASP A 97 -19.42 -10.60 3.25
CA ASP A 97 -20.83 -10.98 3.22
C ASP A 97 -21.33 -11.58 4.54
N VAL A 98 -20.42 -11.87 5.46
CA VAL A 98 -20.71 -12.45 6.78
C VAL A 98 -20.26 -11.45 7.85
N ALA A 99 -21.13 -11.20 8.83
CA ALA A 99 -20.83 -10.37 9.98
C ALA A 99 -20.06 -11.16 11.06
N ALA A 100 -19.58 -10.47 12.09
CA ALA A 100 -18.77 -11.08 13.15
C ALA A 100 -19.48 -12.20 13.93
N ASP A 101 -20.81 -12.20 13.94
CA ASP A 101 -21.65 -13.23 14.56
C ASP A 101 -21.94 -14.44 13.64
N GLY A 102 -21.39 -14.44 12.42
CA GLY A 102 -21.61 -15.49 11.43
C GLY A 102 -22.89 -15.32 10.62
N LEU A 103 -23.70 -14.29 10.88
CA LEU A 103 -24.93 -14.01 10.12
C LEU A 103 -24.62 -13.25 8.82
N PRO A 104 -25.53 -13.27 7.84
CA PRO A 104 -25.39 -12.44 6.65
C PRO A 104 -25.24 -10.96 7.02
N ARG A 105 -24.18 -10.32 6.50
CA ARG A 105 -23.93 -8.89 6.75
C ARG A 105 -25.05 -8.05 6.13
N PRO A 106 -25.70 -7.17 6.92
CA PRO A 106 -26.66 -6.20 6.40
C PRO A 106 -26.03 -5.32 5.31
N VAL A 107 -26.77 -5.10 4.23
CA VAL A 107 -26.38 -4.19 3.14
C VAL A 107 -27.05 -2.85 3.41
N ARG A 108 -26.26 -1.82 3.70
CA ARG A 108 -26.78 -0.44 3.86
C ARG A 108 -27.14 0.15 2.50
N ASN A 109 -28.09 1.07 2.47
CA ASN A 109 -28.30 1.88 1.28
C ASN A 109 -27.53 3.19 1.41
N ASP A 110 -26.57 3.40 0.53
CA ASP A 110 -25.80 4.65 0.43
C ASP A 110 -26.33 5.58 -0.68
N LEU A 111 -27.23 5.09 -1.52
CA LEU A 111 -27.73 5.79 -2.70
C LEU A 111 -29.14 6.38 -2.49
N THR A 112 -29.42 7.44 -3.24
CA THR A 112 -30.76 8.02 -3.39
C THR A 112 -31.27 7.79 -4.82
N GLY A 113 -32.53 7.38 -4.97
CA GLY A 113 -33.10 7.04 -6.29
C GLY A 113 -33.86 5.72 -6.26
N ASP A 114 -34.05 5.13 -7.43
CA ASP A 114 -34.76 3.86 -7.65
C ASP A 114 -33.81 2.64 -7.79
N LEU A 115 -32.51 2.84 -7.59
CA LEU A 115 -31.53 1.77 -7.33
C LEU A 115 -30.91 1.95 -5.93
N ALA A 116 -31.24 1.06 -5.00
CA ALA A 116 -30.65 1.04 -3.67
C ALA A 116 -29.41 0.12 -3.63
N ALA A 117 -28.27 0.65 -3.17
CA ALA A 117 -27.03 -0.12 -3.05
C ALA A 117 -26.11 0.42 -1.96
N MET A 118 -25.26 -0.45 -1.44
CA MET A 118 -24.11 -0.10 -0.61
C MET A 118 -22.92 0.25 -1.52
N LEU A 119 -22.21 1.33 -1.18
CA LEU A 119 -20.95 1.71 -1.80
C LEU A 119 -19.80 1.45 -0.83
N GLN A 120 -18.70 0.86 -1.28
CA GLN A 120 -17.43 0.86 -0.54
C GLN A 120 -16.28 1.27 -1.47
N PHE A 121 -15.21 1.79 -0.88
CA PHE A 121 -14.00 2.18 -1.61
C PHE A 121 -12.81 1.45 -0.99
N VAL A 122 -11.99 0.81 -1.80
CA VAL A 122 -10.83 0.05 -1.31
C VAL A 122 -9.54 0.73 -1.75
N GLN A 123 -8.78 1.21 -0.77
CA GLN A 123 -7.44 1.77 -0.91
C GLN A 123 -6.45 0.95 -0.06
N SER A 124 -5.90 1.51 1.01
CA SER A 124 -5.19 0.72 2.03
C SER A 124 -6.15 -0.20 2.79
N HIS A 125 -7.42 0.20 2.90
CA HIS A 125 -8.51 -0.55 3.52
C HIS A 125 -9.80 -0.33 2.72
N SER A 126 -10.79 -1.20 2.92
CA SER A 126 -12.14 -1.01 2.43
C SER A 126 -12.90 -0.14 3.41
N VAL A 127 -13.39 1.00 2.92
CA VAL A 127 -14.02 2.06 3.70
C VAL A 127 -15.35 2.45 3.09
N ASP A 128 -16.18 3.07 3.91
CA ASP A 128 -17.50 3.56 3.52
C ASP A 128 -17.38 4.99 2.95
N PRO A 129 -18.40 5.52 2.25
CA PRO A 129 -18.37 6.89 1.75
C PRO A 129 -18.19 7.93 2.87
N GLN A 130 -18.69 7.63 4.07
CA GLN A 130 -18.62 8.50 5.24
C GLN A 130 -18.74 7.72 6.55
N GLY A 131 -18.36 8.35 7.67
CA GLY A 131 -18.56 7.80 9.02
C GLY A 131 -17.54 6.74 9.44
N ASN A 132 -16.39 6.68 8.77
CA ASN A 132 -15.34 5.69 9.03
C ASN A 132 -14.65 5.89 10.39
N GLU A 133 -14.43 7.12 10.82
CA GLU A 133 -13.76 7.40 12.11
C GLU A 133 -14.52 6.81 13.30
N ALA A 134 -15.85 6.90 13.29
CA ALA A 134 -16.72 6.30 14.31
C ALA A 134 -16.60 4.75 14.36
N LYS A 135 -16.10 4.13 13.29
CA LYS A 135 -15.83 2.71 13.17
C LYS A 135 -14.37 2.35 13.43
N ASN A 136 -13.55 3.33 13.82
CA ASN A 136 -12.09 3.22 13.89
C ASN A 136 -11.47 2.75 12.57
N MET A 137 -11.93 3.31 11.46
CA MET A 137 -11.41 3.04 10.12
C MET A 137 -10.87 4.33 9.48
N PRO A 138 -9.87 4.26 8.58
CA PRO A 138 -9.43 5.41 7.81
C PRO A 138 -10.57 6.03 7.00
N ARG A 139 -10.49 7.34 6.76
CA ARG A 139 -11.32 8.00 5.76
C ARG A 139 -10.81 7.70 4.35
N LEU A 140 -11.65 7.94 3.33
CA LEU A 140 -11.26 7.79 1.93
C LEU A 140 -10.17 8.81 1.61
N THR A 141 -8.96 8.38 1.27
CA THR A 141 -7.85 9.29 0.98
C THR A 141 -8.09 9.96 -0.36
N SER A 142 -8.07 11.30 -0.38
CA SER A 142 -8.15 12.07 -1.62
C SER A 142 -6.95 11.81 -2.53
N GLU A 143 -7.15 11.98 -3.83
CA GLU A 143 -6.10 11.89 -4.85
C GLU A 143 -5.37 10.54 -4.86
N ARG A 144 -6.13 9.47 -4.57
CA ARG A 144 -5.63 8.09 -4.59
C ARG A 144 -6.63 7.16 -5.26
N GLU A 145 -6.12 6.35 -6.18
CA GLU A 145 -6.91 5.33 -6.89
C GLU A 145 -7.66 4.44 -5.89
N ALA A 146 -8.93 4.18 -6.16
CA ALA A 146 -9.77 3.35 -5.30
C ALA A 146 -10.54 2.31 -6.11
N LEU A 147 -10.58 1.07 -5.62
CA LEU A 147 -11.54 0.08 -6.11
C LEU A 147 -12.92 0.42 -5.53
N LEU A 148 -13.84 0.90 -6.36
CA LEU A 148 -15.24 1.06 -6.01
C LEU A 148 -15.89 -0.32 -5.97
N LEU A 149 -16.63 -0.58 -4.90
CA LEU A 149 -17.50 -1.74 -4.74
C LEU A 149 -18.95 -1.26 -4.65
N VAL A 150 -19.84 -1.89 -5.41
CA VAL A 150 -21.28 -1.63 -5.40
C VAL A 150 -22.03 -2.91 -5.12
N THR A 151 -22.75 -2.96 -4.01
CA THR A 151 -23.55 -4.12 -3.62
C THR A 151 -25.02 -3.72 -3.57
N PRO A 152 -25.83 -4.09 -4.58
CA PRO A 152 -27.27 -3.87 -4.57
C PRO A 152 -27.92 -4.46 -3.31
N LEU A 153 -28.99 -3.82 -2.82
CA LEU A 153 -29.74 -4.37 -1.68
C LEU A 153 -30.36 -5.73 -2.06
N PRO A 154 -30.49 -6.69 -1.13
CA PRO A 154 -31.10 -8.00 -1.43
C PRO A 154 -32.56 -7.93 -1.90
N THR A 155 -33.24 -6.82 -1.61
CA THR A 155 -34.62 -6.54 -2.07
C THR A 155 -34.69 -6.00 -3.49
N GLU A 156 -33.56 -5.57 -4.06
CA GLU A 156 -33.48 -5.10 -5.44
C GLU A 156 -33.45 -6.30 -6.40
N PRO A 157 -34.14 -6.23 -7.54
CA PRO A 157 -33.86 -7.11 -8.66
C PRO A 157 -32.37 -7.10 -9.00
N LEU A 158 -31.77 -8.30 -9.11
CA LEU A 158 -30.36 -8.44 -9.45
C LEU A 158 -30.09 -7.80 -10.83
N PRO A 159 -29.14 -6.84 -10.91
CA PRO A 159 -28.75 -6.26 -12.19
C PRO A 159 -27.95 -7.28 -13.00
N GLN A 160 -28.08 -7.22 -14.32
CA GLN A 160 -27.19 -7.93 -15.26
C GLN A 160 -25.99 -7.07 -15.66
N GLN A 161 -26.10 -5.75 -15.49
CA GLN A 161 -25.02 -4.83 -15.75
C GLN A 161 -25.13 -3.64 -14.81
N LEU A 162 -24.00 -3.16 -14.30
CA LEU A 162 -23.92 -1.88 -13.61
C LEU A 162 -22.89 -0.97 -14.28
N ARG A 163 -23.24 0.31 -14.39
CA ARG A 163 -22.34 1.38 -14.79
C ARG A 163 -22.29 2.44 -13.70
N VAL A 164 -21.16 3.12 -13.58
CA VAL A 164 -21.02 4.28 -12.71
C VAL A 164 -20.57 5.49 -13.52
N GLN A 165 -21.32 6.57 -13.41
CA GLN A 165 -20.94 7.88 -13.91
C GLN A 165 -20.35 8.70 -12.77
N VAL A 166 -19.21 9.33 -13.01
CA VAL A 166 -18.50 10.13 -12.01
C VAL A 166 -18.40 11.58 -12.48
N THR A 167 -18.81 12.50 -11.62
CA THR A 167 -18.59 13.93 -11.81
C THR A 167 -17.76 14.47 -10.64
N VAL A 168 -16.95 15.49 -10.88
CA VAL A 168 -16.19 16.18 -9.83
C VAL A 168 -16.39 17.67 -10.03
N ASP A 169 -16.87 18.36 -8.99
CA ASP A 169 -17.20 19.80 -9.05
C ASP A 169 -18.25 20.12 -10.14
N GLY A 170 -19.11 19.14 -10.47
CA GLY A 170 -20.12 19.23 -11.53
C GLY A 170 -19.64 18.80 -12.91
N ASP A 171 -18.32 18.68 -13.13
CA ASP A 171 -17.75 18.26 -14.41
C ASP A 171 -17.76 16.74 -14.55
N LEU A 172 -18.30 16.24 -15.66
CA LEU A 172 -18.26 14.82 -16.00
C LEU A 172 -16.82 14.35 -16.24
N LYS A 173 -16.36 13.40 -15.42
CA LYS A 173 -15.06 12.75 -15.58
C LYS A 173 -15.13 11.53 -16.49
N GLY A 174 -16.20 10.74 -16.37
CA GLY A 174 -16.42 9.59 -17.24
C GLY A 174 -17.51 8.65 -16.73
N GLU A 175 -17.72 7.60 -17.51
CA GLU A 175 -18.58 6.45 -17.19
C GLU A 175 -17.72 5.18 -17.23
N LEU A 176 -17.89 4.30 -16.23
CA LEU A 176 -17.20 3.01 -16.15
C LEU A 176 -18.22 1.88 -16.07
N LEU A 177 -17.95 0.81 -16.83
CA LEU A 177 -18.65 -0.46 -16.68
C LEU A 177 -18.08 -1.21 -15.46
N LEU A 178 -18.95 -1.64 -14.55
CA LEU A 178 -18.54 -2.44 -13.41
C LEU A 178 -18.40 -3.90 -13.81
N SER A 179 -17.38 -4.55 -13.25
CA SER A 179 -17.19 -5.99 -13.30
C SER A 179 -18.19 -6.69 -12.38
N GLU A 180 -18.69 -7.82 -12.85
CA GLU A 180 -19.56 -8.74 -12.11
C GLU A 180 -18.89 -9.27 -10.82
N PRO A 181 -19.66 -9.72 -9.81
CA PRO A 181 -19.12 -10.15 -8.52
C PRO A 181 -18.12 -11.31 -8.57
N ASP A 182 -18.22 -12.20 -9.55
CA ASP A 182 -17.28 -13.32 -9.77
C ASP A 182 -15.91 -12.86 -10.32
N ARG A 183 -15.85 -11.64 -10.86
CA ARG A 183 -14.62 -11.01 -11.37
C ARG A 183 -13.96 -10.07 -10.36
N LEU A 184 -14.46 -10.02 -9.13
CA LEU A 184 -13.82 -9.25 -8.06
C LEU A 184 -12.35 -9.69 -7.90
N PRO A 185 -11.39 -8.75 -7.75
CA PRO A 185 -9.99 -9.09 -7.57
C PRO A 185 -9.79 -10.11 -6.44
N ARG A 186 -9.05 -11.20 -6.72
CA ARG A 186 -8.79 -12.25 -5.73
C ARG A 186 -7.86 -11.75 -4.62
N ALA A 187 -7.95 -12.41 -3.47
CA ALA A 187 -7.06 -12.18 -2.34
C ALA A 187 -5.59 -12.47 -2.70
N ASP A 188 -4.68 -11.95 -1.88
CA ASP A 188 -3.23 -12.13 -1.95
C ASP A 188 -2.72 -13.45 -1.37
N ARG A 189 -3.62 -14.43 -1.26
CA ARG A 189 -3.33 -15.79 -0.82
C ARG A 189 -2.67 -16.60 -1.95
N THR A 190 -1.73 -17.48 -1.59
CA THR A 190 -1.03 -18.37 -2.55
C THR A 190 -1.70 -19.73 -2.76
N GLY A 191 -2.66 -20.10 -1.90
CA GLY A 191 -3.41 -21.36 -1.99
C GLY A 191 -2.60 -22.60 -1.57
N ALA A 192 -1.48 -22.43 -0.86
CA ALA A 192 -0.55 -23.52 -0.55
C ALA A 192 -1.04 -24.51 0.53
N ASP A 193 -2.19 -24.27 1.17
CA ASP A 193 -2.80 -25.20 2.11
C ASP A 193 -4.24 -25.54 1.70
N GLY A 194 -4.70 -26.75 2.07
CA GLY A 194 -6.00 -27.29 1.64
C GLY A 194 -7.23 -26.58 2.24
N ARG A 195 -7.07 -25.39 2.84
CA ARG A 195 -8.19 -24.62 3.39
C ARG A 195 -9.01 -23.94 2.28
N PRO A 196 -10.33 -23.72 2.49
CA PRO A 196 -11.20 -23.09 1.50
C PRO A 196 -10.69 -21.71 1.09
N ASP A 197 -10.83 -21.35 -0.17
CA ASP A 197 -10.45 -20.00 -0.58
C ASP A 197 -11.36 -18.92 0.00
N VAL A 198 -10.88 -17.68 0.04
CA VAL A 198 -11.62 -16.54 0.57
C VAL A 198 -11.60 -15.40 -0.46
N VAL A 199 -12.79 -14.95 -0.83
CA VAL A 199 -13.00 -13.72 -1.62
C VAL A 199 -13.58 -12.64 -0.73
N TYR A 200 -13.35 -11.38 -1.07
CA TYR A 200 -13.86 -10.27 -0.25
C TYR A 200 -15.39 -10.26 -0.19
N SER A 201 -16.08 -10.39 -1.33
CA SER A 201 -17.53 -10.54 -1.41
C SER A 201 -17.92 -11.33 -2.66
N ARG A 202 -19.04 -12.04 -2.61
CA ARG A 202 -19.69 -12.69 -3.76
C ARG A 202 -20.86 -11.87 -4.32
N ARG A 203 -21.11 -10.67 -3.76
CA ARG A 203 -22.25 -9.81 -4.11
C ARG A 203 -21.83 -8.47 -4.71
N ALA A 204 -20.59 -8.05 -4.48
CA ALA A 204 -20.11 -6.73 -4.86
C ALA A 204 -19.65 -6.67 -6.32
N TRP A 205 -20.26 -5.79 -7.10
CA TRP A 205 -19.75 -5.34 -8.39
C TRP A 205 -18.57 -4.40 -8.18
N SER A 206 -17.66 -4.29 -9.14
CA SER A 206 -16.45 -3.47 -8.94
C SER A 206 -15.95 -2.69 -10.15
N ALA A 207 -15.37 -1.52 -9.92
CA ALA A 207 -14.65 -0.73 -10.91
C ALA A 207 -13.49 0.02 -10.24
N VAL A 208 -12.42 0.28 -10.98
CA VAL A 208 -11.29 1.08 -10.46
C VAL A 208 -11.51 2.55 -10.83
N LEU A 209 -11.62 3.41 -9.83
CA LEU A 209 -11.71 4.85 -9.99
C LEU A 209 -10.31 5.47 -10.07
N PRO A 210 -9.98 6.22 -11.13
CA PRO A 210 -8.73 6.98 -11.23
C PRO A 210 -8.54 7.92 -10.04
N TRP A 211 -7.28 8.10 -9.62
CA TRP A 211 -6.94 8.88 -8.43
C TRP A 211 -7.43 10.33 -8.49
N ASP A 212 -7.42 10.94 -9.67
CA ASP A 212 -7.83 12.33 -9.91
C ASP A 212 -9.35 12.52 -9.89
N TRP A 213 -10.11 11.42 -9.87
CA TRP A 213 -11.57 11.42 -9.69
C TRP A 213 -11.94 11.30 -8.21
N VAL A 214 -11.11 10.62 -7.41
CA VAL A 214 -11.35 10.35 -5.98
C VAL A 214 -10.87 11.53 -5.15
N ARG A 215 -11.68 12.59 -5.08
CA ARG A 215 -11.35 13.81 -4.32
C ARG A 215 -12.62 14.57 -3.90
N PRO A 216 -12.52 15.57 -2.99
CA PRO A 216 -13.66 16.42 -2.64
C PRO A 216 -14.33 17.02 -3.88
N GLY A 217 -15.66 17.08 -3.87
CA GLY A 217 -16.46 17.46 -5.04
C GLY A 217 -16.92 16.28 -5.91
N MET A 218 -16.42 15.07 -5.67
CA MET A 218 -16.85 13.85 -6.36
C MET A 218 -18.32 13.50 -6.04
N SER A 219 -19.13 13.26 -7.07
CA SER A 219 -20.42 12.59 -6.97
C SER A 219 -20.51 11.40 -7.92
N LEU A 220 -21.37 10.44 -7.59
CA LEU A 220 -21.54 9.20 -8.34
C LEU A 220 -23.00 8.97 -8.70
N GLN A 221 -23.26 8.46 -9.89
CA GLN A 221 -24.54 7.89 -10.29
C GLN A 221 -24.31 6.45 -10.76
N VAL A 222 -24.92 5.48 -10.09
CA VAL A 222 -24.93 4.08 -10.49
C VAL A 222 -26.18 3.82 -11.32
N ILE A 223 -26.03 3.15 -12.46
CA ILE A 223 -27.11 2.90 -13.43
C ILE A 223 -27.08 1.42 -13.81
N ASP A 224 -28.23 0.75 -13.81
CA ASP A 224 -28.35 -0.64 -14.27
C ASP A 224 -28.83 -0.76 -15.73
N GLU A 225 -28.94 -1.99 -16.25
CA GLU A 225 -29.41 -2.25 -17.62
C GLU A 225 -30.87 -1.85 -17.86
N ARG A 226 -31.66 -1.69 -16.79
CA ARG A 226 -33.09 -1.37 -16.83
C ARG A 226 -33.35 0.13 -16.69
N GLY A 227 -32.30 0.92 -16.49
CA GLY A 227 -32.36 2.37 -16.32
C GLY A 227 -32.68 2.83 -14.90
N ARG A 228 -32.67 1.95 -13.90
CA ARG A 228 -32.71 2.35 -12.48
C ARG A 228 -31.42 3.10 -12.15
N ARG A 229 -31.53 4.12 -11.31
CA ARG A 229 -30.46 5.05 -10.94
C ARG A 229 -30.37 5.21 -9.44
N GLY A 230 -29.14 5.21 -8.94
CA GLY A 230 -28.84 5.52 -7.56
C GLY A 230 -27.72 6.55 -7.50
N GLU A 231 -27.97 7.67 -6.83
CA GLU A 231 -27.08 8.82 -6.77
C GLU A 231 -26.48 8.99 -5.37
N ARG A 232 -25.20 9.37 -5.34
CA ARG A 232 -24.49 9.85 -4.17
C ARG A 232 -23.93 11.24 -4.45
N SER A 233 -24.44 12.24 -3.74
CA SER A 233 -23.99 13.62 -3.90
C SER A 233 -22.62 13.87 -3.25
N ALA A 234 -21.94 14.94 -3.68
CA ALA A 234 -20.59 15.25 -3.22
C ALA A 234 -20.48 15.53 -1.72
N ALA A 235 -21.51 16.16 -1.13
CA ALA A 235 -21.56 16.45 0.30
C ALA A 235 -21.68 15.21 1.19
N ALA A 236 -21.94 14.05 0.58
CA ALA A 236 -22.17 12.79 1.26
C ALA A 236 -20.91 11.88 1.25
N PHE A 237 -19.75 12.45 0.92
CA PHE A 237 -18.45 11.82 1.05
C PHE A 237 -17.61 12.52 2.13
N ASP A 238 -16.89 11.73 2.92
CA ASP A 238 -15.93 12.20 3.91
C ASP A 238 -14.52 11.77 3.50
N PHE A 239 -13.76 12.72 2.98
CA PHE A 239 -12.42 12.52 2.47
C PHE A 239 -11.35 12.91 3.50
N ALA A 240 -10.30 12.07 3.60
CA ALA A 240 -9.02 12.49 4.17
C ALA A 240 -8.25 13.36 3.18
N ALA A 241 -7.39 14.23 3.70
CA ALA A 241 -6.47 15.02 2.90
C ALA A 241 -5.52 14.11 2.09
N PRO A 242 -5.01 14.57 0.93
CA PRO A 242 -4.05 13.80 0.13
C PRO A 242 -2.67 13.81 0.80
N ALA A 243 -2.52 13.08 1.90
CA ALA A 243 -1.31 13.07 2.70
C ALA A 243 -0.11 12.54 1.90
N GLU A 244 1.08 13.02 2.24
CA GLU A 244 2.31 12.59 1.61
C GLU A 244 3.31 12.06 2.63
N LEU A 245 4.10 11.07 2.24
CA LEU A 245 5.16 10.49 3.06
C LEU A 245 6.49 10.51 2.31
N LEU A 246 7.53 11.05 2.94
CA LEU A 246 8.92 10.96 2.47
C LEU A 246 9.67 9.92 3.31
N VAL A 247 10.22 8.89 2.66
CA VAL A 247 11.09 7.90 3.33
C VAL A 247 12.44 7.85 2.64
N GLN A 248 13.49 8.15 3.39
CA GLN A 248 14.87 8.08 2.89
C GLN A 248 15.61 6.95 3.60
N SER A 249 16.55 6.30 2.94
CA SER A 249 17.36 5.25 3.56
C SER A 249 18.87 5.49 3.46
N ILE A 250 19.62 5.05 4.46
CA ILE A 250 21.09 5.17 4.50
C ILE A 250 21.72 3.99 5.25
N ARG A 251 22.98 3.67 4.97
CA ARG A 251 23.77 2.73 5.78
C ARG A 251 25.01 3.41 6.33
N LEU A 252 25.29 3.14 7.61
CA LEU A 252 26.30 3.86 8.38
C LEU A 252 27.23 2.86 9.08
N GLY A 253 28.52 2.95 8.77
CA GLY A 253 29.59 2.27 9.50
C GLY A 253 30.36 3.28 10.35
N MET A 254 30.27 3.18 11.66
CA MET A 254 30.90 4.11 12.62
C MET A 254 32.13 3.43 13.23
N LEU A 255 33.34 3.76 12.75
CA LEU A 255 34.58 3.04 13.08
C LEU A 255 34.56 1.56 12.64
N THR A 256 33.76 1.27 11.62
CA THR A 256 33.57 -0.05 11.03
C THR A 256 33.00 0.12 9.61
N THR A 257 32.95 -0.94 8.83
CA THR A 257 32.23 -0.92 7.55
C THR A 257 30.72 -0.83 7.77
N PRO A 258 29.96 -0.19 6.87
CA PRO A 258 28.50 -0.16 6.93
C PRO A 258 27.93 -1.58 6.94
N PRO A 259 26.91 -1.86 7.77
CA PRO A 259 26.34 -3.19 7.83
C PRO A 259 25.71 -3.57 6.48
N THR A 260 25.78 -4.86 6.15
CA THR A 260 25.16 -5.42 4.94
C THR A 260 24.23 -6.57 5.31
N GLY A 261 23.07 -6.65 4.66
CA GLY A 261 22.15 -7.76 4.87
C GLY A 261 20.99 -7.73 3.90
N ASN A 262 20.37 -8.89 3.70
CA ASN A 262 19.18 -9.02 2.84
C ASN A 262 17.98 -8.22 3.37
N GLY A 263 17.95 -7.92 4.67
CA GLY A 263 16.93 -7.07 5.31
C GLY A 263 17.03 -5.59 4.95
N HIS A 264 18.10 -5.12 4.28
CA HIS A 264 18.27 -3.71 3.92
C HIS A 264 17.48 -3.34 2.64
N TRP A 265 16.26 -3.86 2.55
CA TRP A 265 15.37 -3.84 1.39
C TRP A 265 15.03 -2.45 0.86
N PHE A 266 14.74 -1.48 1.74
CA PHE A 266 14.36 -0.13 1.30
C PHE A 266 15.49 0.59 0.56
N ARG A 267 16.75 0.24 0.86
CA ARG A 267 17.92 0.69 0.10
C ARG A 267 18.15 -0.20 -1.12
N ALA A 268 18.13 -1.52 -0.96
CA ALA A 268 18.47 -2.45 -2.04
C ALA A 268 17.44 -2.47 -3.19
N ARG A 269 16.17 -2.14 -2.89
CA ARG A 269 15.03 -2.20 -3.81
C ARG A 269 14.05 -1.06 -3.56
N THR A 270 14.53 0.18 -3.50
CA THR A 270 13.75 1.36 -3.11
C THR A 270 12.39 1.48 -3.81
N ALA A 271 12.34 1.36 -5.14
CA ALA A 271 11.08 1.44 -5.87
C ALA A 271 10.08 0.34 -5.48
N GLN A 272 10.55 -0.90 -5.32
CA GLN A 272 9.70 -2.03 -4.92
C GLN A 272 9.22 -1.85 -3.47
N ALA A 273 10.12 -1.53 -2.55
CA ALA A 273 9.84 -1.29 -1.14
C ALA A 273 8.78 -0.18 -0.96
N ALA A 274 8.99 0.97 -1.61
CA ALA A 274 8.06 2.08 -1.66
C ALA A 274 6.68 1.69 -2.19
N THR A 275 6.65 1.00 -3.34
CA THR A 275 5.40 0.58 -4.00
C THR A 275 4.59 -0.38 -3.13
N GLU A 276 5.26 -1.32 -2.45
CA GLU A 276 4.61 -2.30 -1.58
C GLU A 276 4.14 -1.67 -0.27
N TYR A 277 4.94 -0.80 0.35
CA TYR A 277 4.57 -0.13 1.58
C TYR A 277 3.46 0.91 1.36
N PHE A 278 3.43 1.60 0.22
CA PHE A 278 2.35 2.54 -0.14
C PHE A 278 0.95 1.89 -0.08
N GLN A 279 0.85 0.58 -0.36
CA GLN A 279 -0.43 -0.15 -0.26
C GLN A 279 -0.90 -0.38 1.18
N THR A 280 -0.07 -0.08 2.20
CA THR A 280 -0.36 -0.36 3.62
C THR A 280 -0.90 0.84 4.38
N VAL A 281 -0.57 2.06 3.95
CA VAL A 281 -0.86 3.32 4.67
C VAL A 281 -1.78 4.23 3.85
N PRO A 282 -2.67 5.03 4.47
CA PRO A 282 -3.62 5.91 3.77
C PRO A 282 -2.99 7.25 3.34
N VAL A 283 -2.01 7.20 2.42
CA VAL A 283 -1.36 8.40 1.83
C VAL A 283 -1.65 8.50 0.33
N ALA A 284 -1.71 9.71 -0.22
CA ALA A 284 -1.85 9.93 -1.67
C ALA A 284 -0.51 9.78 -2.40
N ARG A 285 0.59 10.14 -1.74
CA ARG A 285 1.94 10.08 -2.32
C ARG A 285 2.96 9.52 -1.34
N LEU A 286 3.85 8.65 -1.84
CA LEU A 286 5.04 8.23 -1.13
C LEU A 286 6.27 8.51 -2.00
N VAL A 287 7.17 9.34 -1.48
CA VAL A 287 8.47 9.64 -2.09
C VAL A 287 9.52 8.83 -1.36
N ALA A 288 10.28 8.03 -2.11
CA ALA A 288 11.33 7.19 -1.54
C ALA A 288 12.68 7.47 -2.20
N SER A 289 13.73 7.58 -1.38
CA SER A 289 15.09 7.72 -1.87
C SER A 289 16.09 6.98 -0.97
N TYR A 290 17.33 6.91 -1.41
CA TYR A 290 18.43 6.42 -0.59
C TYR A 290 19.66 7.32 -0.74
N TYR A 291 20.51 7.29 0.27
CA TYR A 291 21.85 7.84 0.28
C TYR A 291 22.87 6.72 0.07
N GLU A 292 24.02 7.09 -0.49
CA GLU A 292 25.16 6.18 -0.56
C GLU A 292 25.63 5.75 0.84
N ASP A 293 26.37 4.65 0.88
CA ASP A 293 26.90 4.16 2.15
C ASP A 293 27.95 5.12 2.71
N VAL A 294 27.96 5.25 4.04
CA VAL A 294 28.92 6.12 4.73
C VAL A 294 29.74 5.30 5.71
N THR A 295 31.05 5.29 5.50
CA THR A 295 32.05 4.80 6.46
C THR A 295 32.67 6.00 7.16
N LEU A 296 32.71 5.98 8.48
CA LEU A 296 33.34 7.00 9.30
C LEU A 296 34.56 6.40 10.01
N ASP A 297 35.76 6.70 9.52
CA ASP A 297 37.01 6.28 10.17
C ASP A 297 37.28 7.06 11.46
N ARG A 298 36.60 8.20 11.64
CA ARG A 298 36.59 8.98 12.88
C ARG A 298 35.17 9.44 13.19
N VAL A 299 34.78 9.37 14.46
CA VAL A 299 33.42 9.71 14.89
C VAL A 299 33.50 10.65 16.09
N MET A 300 32.85 11.81 15.99
CA MET A 300 32.65 12.73 17.10
C MET A 300 31.28 12.49 17.73
N VAL A 301 31.22 12.42 19.06
CA VAL A 301 29.99 12.26 19.84
C VAL A 301 29.65 13.52 20.65
N GLY A 302 28.51 13.53 21.34
CA GLY A 302 27.91 14.72 21.99
C GLY A 302 28.81 15.44 22.99
N SER A 303 29.73 14.70 23.59
CA SER A 303 30.72 15.21 24.55
C SER A 303 31.89 15.97 23.91
N GLY A 304 32.02 15.94 22.58
CA GLY A 304 33.19 16.44 21.85
C GLY A 304 34.35 15.44 21.77
N VAL A 305 34.22 14.25 22.36
CA VAL A 305 35.18 13.16 22.18
C VAL A 305 35.17 12.71 20.72
N ILE A 306 36.37 12.48 20.16
CA ILE A 306 36.55 11.95 18.82
C ILE A 306 37.20 10.57 18.93
N TYR A 307 36.49 9.54 18.49
CA TYR A 307 37.01 8.19 18.37
C TYR A 307 37.60 7.96 16.98
N ASP A 308 38.63 7.13 16.89
CA ASP A 308 39.26 6.68 15.64
C ASP A 308 39.43 5.15 15.56
N THR A 309 39.07 4.43 16.64
CA THR A 309 39.23 2.98 16.74
C THR A 309 37.96 2.32 17.27
N ALA A 310 37.53 2.70 18.48
CA ALA A 310 36.29 2.25 19.11
C ALA A 310 35.78 3.31 20.09
N SER A 311 34.47 3.34 20.33
CA SER A 311 33.92 4.09 21.47
C SER A 311 34.42 3.50 22.79
N ALA A 312 34.59 4.37 23.79
CA ALA A 312 34.93 3.96 25.16
C ALA A 312 33.73 3.34 25.90
N LEU A 313 32.51 3.47 25.36
CA LEU A 313 31.29 2.91 25.91
C LEU A 313 30.91 1.60 25.19
N ASN A 314 30.00 0.86 25.79
CA ASN A 314 29.39 -0.30 25.16
C ASN A 314 28.25 0.15 24.22
N GLY A 315 28.04 -0.62 23.15
CA GLY A 315 26.86 -0.53 22.30
C GLY A 315 26.00 -1.79 22.42
N ASP A 316 24.75 -1.70 22.02
CA ASP A 316 23.86 -2.85 21.82
C ASP A 316 22.76 -2.53 20.79
N VAL A 317 21.70 -3.34 20.80
CA VAL A 317 20.53 -3.17 19.93
C VAL A 317 19.87 -1.79 20.08
N TYR A 318 19.86 -1.22 21.28
CA TYR A 318 19.15 0.00 21.68
C TYR A 318 20.06 1.11 22.26
N SER A 319 21.33 0.81 22.55
CA SER A 319 22.26 1.71 23.22
C SER A 319 23.58 1.90 22.46
N GLY A 320 24.31 2.95 22.84
CA GLY A 320 25.59 3.36 22.26
C GLY A 320 25.61 4.87 22.01
N ASP A 321 26.71 5.54 22.36
CA ASP A 321 26.88 6.97 22.12
C ASP A 321 26.89 7.31 20.63
N MET A 322 27.59 6.52 19.81
CA MET A 322 27.59 6.70 18.35
C MET A 322 26.23 6.39 17.72
N ARG A 323 25.46 5.42 18.26
CA ARG A 323 24.06 5.19 17.86
C ARG A 323 23.23 6.45 18.04
N GLU A 324 23.24 7.02 19.24
CA GLU A 324 22.38 8.14 19.61
C GLU A 324 22.81 9.47 18.99
N ASN A 325 24.10 9.79 19.04
CA ASN A 325 24.61 11.08 18.59
C ASN A 325 24.90 11.08 17.09
N THR A 326 25.50 10.02 16.56
CA THR A 326 25.92 9.99 15.16
C THR A 326 24.82 9.45 14.26
N ALA A 327 24.41 8.19 14.44
CA ALA A 327 23.43 7.57 13.53
C ALA A 327 22.06 8.27 13.58
N LYS A 328 21.52 8.51 14.78
CA LYS A 328 20.22 9.16 14.96
C LYS A 328 20.29 10.68 14.79
N SER A 329 21.10 11.39 15.58
CA SER A 329 21.11 12.86 15.55
C SER A 329 21.80 13.42 14.30
N THR A 330 23.06 13.07 14.05
CA THR A 330 23.82 13.67 12.94
C THR A 330 23.28 13.25 11.58
N PHE A 331 23.00 11.96 11.37
CA PHE A 331 22.57 11.48 10.05
C PHE A 331 21.05 11.55 9.88
N SER A 332 20.25 10.80 10.63
CA SER A 332 18.80 10.78 10.40
C SER A 332 18.12 12.13 10.64
N THR A 333 18.38 12.75 11.79
CA THR A 333 17.81 14.07 12.10
C THR A 333 18.43 15.13 11.19
N GLY A 334 19.75 15.09 10.97
CA GLY A 334 20.43 16.02 10.06
C GLY A 334 19.91 15.99 8.62
N ILE A 335 19.63 14.80 8.07
CA ILE A 335 19.00 14.66 6.74
C ILE A 335 17.61 15.32 6.71
N ASN A 336 16.78 15.05 7.73
CA ASN A 336 15.45 15.67 7.81
C ASN A 336 15.53 17.19 7.93
N LEU A 337 16.37 17.69 8.84
CA LEU A 337 16.60 19.12 9.04
C LEU A 337 17.14 19.82 7.80
N ALA A 338 18.06 19.18 7.08
CA ALA A 338 18.59 19.69 5.82
C ALA A 338 17.50 19.84 4.75
N ASN A 339 16.57 18.87 4.65
CA ASN A 339 15.42 18.98 3.74
C ASN A 339 14.49 20.15 4.09
N TRP A 340 14.47 20.58 5.35
CA TRP A 340 13.73 21.77 5.80
C TRP A 340 14.55 23.07 5.78
N GLY A 341 15.80 23.01 5.32
CA GLY A 341 16.69 24.16 5.25
C GLY A 341 17.28 24.61 6.60
N VAL A 342 17.21 23.75 7.63
CA VAL A 342 17.84 24.04 8.93
C VAL A 342 19.34 23.74 8.83
N THR A 343 20.17 24.78 8.98
CA THR A 343 21.62 24.70 8.76
C THR A 343 22.42 24.23 9.97
N SER A 344 21.83 24.27 11.17
CA SER A 344 22.49 23.88 12.41
C SER A 344 21.48 23.48 13.48
N ALA A 345 21.81 22.47 14.27
CA ALA A 345 21.01 22.02 15.39
C ALA A 345 21.87 21.30 16.45
N GLY A 346 21.34 21.14 17.66
CA GLY A 346 22.01 20.43 18.74
C GLY A 346 22.10 18.91 18.46
N MET A 347 23.26 18.31 18.71
CA MET A 347 23.51 16.88 18.46
C MET A 347 22.91 15.93 19.51
N SER A 348 22.40 16.45 20.63
CA SER A 348 21.87 15.65 21.74
C SER A 348 20.36 15.70 21.90
N SER A 349 19.65 16.52 21.11
CA SER A 349 18.23 16.82 21.35
C SER A 349 17.27 16.27 20.28
N HIS A 350 17.77 15.56 19.27
CA HIS A 350 17.01 15.08 18.10
C HIS A 350 15.93 16.07 17.63
N PRO A 351 16.28 17.36 17.42
CA PRO A 351 15.27 18.39 17.19
C PRO A 351 14.63 18.13 15.85
N GLN A 352 13.31 17.96 15.87
CA GLN A 352 12.54 17.59 14.70
C GLN A 352 11.22 18.38 14.73
N PRO A 353 11.10 19.49 13.98
CA PRO A 353 9.90 20.31 13.99
C PRO A 353 8.66 19.61 13.39
N GLN A 354 8.83 18.42 12.76
CA GLN A 354 7.75 17.62 12.18
C GLN A 354 6.84 18.41 11.21
N LEU A 355 7.43 19.30 10.42
CA LEU A 355 6.70 20.12 9.44
C LEU A 355 6.08 19.29 8.31
N THR A 356 6.69 18.14 8.01
CA THR A 356 6.23 17.16 7.03
C THR A 356 6.40 15.75 7.58
N GLN A 357 5.65 14.79 7.03
CA GLN A 357 5.85 13.37 7.32
C GLN A 357 7.10 12.86 6.59
N SER A 358 8.25 13.03 7.22
CA SER A 358 9.56 12.59 6.72
C SER A 358 10.22 11.67 7.73
N ALA A 359 10.65 10.51 7.25
CA ALA A 359 11.37 9.51 8.02
C ALA A 359 12.66 9.06 7.33
N VAL A 360 13.72 8.91 8.12
CA VAL A 360 15.00 8.36 7.66
C VAL A 360 15.23 6.98 8.27
N ALA A 361 15.17 5.96 7.44
CA ALA A 361 15.53 4.59 7.76
C ALA A 361 17.04 4.38 7.64
N HIS A 362 17.74 4.23 8.76
CA HIS A 362 19.16 3.89 8.75
C HIS A 362 19.41 2.46 9.22
N HIS A 363 20.38 1.82 8.58
CA HIS A 363 21.04 0.61 9.07
C HIS A 363 22.42 1.01 9.56
N ALA A 364 22.67 0.91 10.87
CA ALA A 364 23.90 1.42 11.48
C ALA A 364 24.63 0.34 12.27
N ALA A 365 25.96 0.36 12.19
CA ALA A 365 26.84 -0.40 13.08
C ALA A 365 27.98 0.48 13.56
N GLY A 366 28.45 0.23 14.77
CA GLY A 366 29.59 0.95 15.36
C GLY A 366 30.56 0.01 16.05
N ASN A 367 31.85 0.38 16.12
CA ASN A 367 32.82 -0.31 16.96
C ASN A 367 32.87 0.31 18.37
N TYR A 368 32.59 -0.49 19.39
CA TYR A 368 32.46 -0.09 20.79
C TYR A 368 33.46 -0.85 21.67
N ALA A 369 33.49 -0.55 22.98
CA ALA A 369 34.34 -1.26 23.93
C ALA A 369 34.04 -2.78 23.98
N ASN A 370 32.81 -3.17 23.63
CA ASN A 370 32.36 -4.55 23.49
C ASN A 370 32.34 -5.04 22.02
N GLY A 371 33.15 -4.45 21.15
CA GLY A 371 33.29 -4.84 19.74
C GLY A 371 32.27 -4.19 18.81
N ILE A 372 32.16 -4.72 17.59
CA ILE A 372 31.23 -4.20 16.58
C ILE A 372 29.80 -4.57 16.97
N GLN A 373 28.95 -3.56 17.07
CA GLN A 373 27.53 -3.69 17.41
C GLN A 373 26.68 -3.06 16.32
N SER A 374 25.67 -3.80 15.87
CA SER A 374 24.66 -3.30 14.94
C SER A 374 23.41 -2.85 15.70
N HIS A 375 22.66 -1.93 15.12
CA HIS A 375 21.60 -1.17 15.77
C HIS A 375 20.25 -1.40 15.05
N GLY A 376 19.16 -1.59 15.79
CA GLY A 376 17.83 -1.80 15.20
C GLY A 376 16.66 -1.56 16.18
N LEU A 377 15.48 -2.04 15.79
CA LEU A 377 14.26 -2.16 16.62
C LEU A 377 13.80 -0.86 17.31
N SER A 378 14.09 0.31 16.74
CA SER A 378 13.55 1.56 17.31
C SER A 378 13.25 2.61 16.25
N GLY A 379 12.08 3.23 16.35
CA GLY A 379 11.67 4.33 15.52
C GLY A 379 10.89 5.40 16.27
N GLY A 380 10.58 6.47 15.54
CA GLY A 380 9.87 7.64 16.07
C GLY A 380 10.56 8.94 15.67
N ASN A 381 9.82 10.05 15.75
CA ASN A 381 10.37 11.39 15.51
C ASN A 381 11.12 11.54 14.16
N GLY A 382 10.65 10.86 13.11
CA GLY A 382 11.28 10.88 11.78
C GLY A 382 12.57 10.08 11.64
N ILE A 383 12.88 9.20 12.60
CA ILE A 383 14.08 8.36 12.63
C ILE A 383 13.62 6.90 12.71
N LEU A 384 14.15 6.03 11.85
CA LEU A 384 13.94 4.58 11.93
C LEU A 384 15.32 3.91 12.00
N THR A 385 15.65 3.34 13.16
CA THR A 385 16.89 2.58 13.39
C THR A 385 16.58 1.10 13.22
N LEU A 386 17.07 0.48 12.15
CA LEU A 386 16.58 -0.82 11.70
C LEU A 386 17.71 -1.84 11.51
N TYR A 387 17.43 -3.10 11.87
CA TYR A 387 18.12 -4.26 11.31
C TYR A 387 17.53 -4.65 9.95
N SER A 388 16.19 -4.58 9.85
CA SER A 388 15.43 -4.94 8.66
C SER A 388 14.47 -3.80 8.28
N SER A 389 14.58 -3.37 7.04
CA SER A 389 13.69 -2.40 6.40
C SER A 389 12.59 -3.07 5.56
N VAL A 390 12.29 -4.32 5.91
CA VAL A 390 11.22 -5.16 5.37
C VAL A 390 10.62 -5.99 6.49
N GLY A 391 9.36 -6.40 6.31
CA GLY A 391 8.59 -7.11 7.30
C GLY A 391 8.11 -6.19 8.42
N ASN A 392 7.86 -6.79 9.58
CA ASN A 392 7.22 -6.08 10.66
C ASN A 392 8.11 -5.03 11.33
N GLU A 393 9.43 -5.19 11.37
CA GLU A 393 10.30 -4.18 11.97
C GLU A 393 10.12 -2.81 11.30
N PHE A 394 10.17 -2.75 9.97
CA PHE A 394 9.90 -1.50 9.26
C PHE A 394 8.52 -0.93 9.58
N SER A 395 7.47 -1.76 9.45
CA SER A 395 6.08 -1.33 9.71
C SER A 395 5.88 -0.89 11.17
N HIS A 396 6.56 -1.52 12.12
CA HIS A 396 6.49 -1.20 13.53
C HIS A 396 7.17 0.14 13.82
N GLU A 397 8.44 0.28 13.42
CA GLU A 397 9.22 1.46 13.73
C GLU A 397 8.70 2.72 13.04
N ILE A 398 8.19 2.59 11.81
CA ILE A 398 7.53 3.72 11.15
C ILE A 398 6.14 4.00 11.73
N GLY A 399 5.48 3.01 12.33
CA GLY A 399 4.26 3.23 13.11
C GLY A 399 4.49 4.19 14.28
N HIS A 400 5.64 4.06 14.97
CA HIS A 400 6.06 5.03 15.99
C HIS A 400 6.30 6.43 15.43
N HIS A 401 6.75 6.56 14.17
CA HIS A 401 6.85 7.87 13.52
C HIS A 401 5.49 8.56 13.37
N TYR A 402 4.42 7.78 13.10
CA TYR A 402 3.05 8.29 13.05
C TYR A 402 2.43 8.53 14.45
N GLY A 403 3.19 8.32 15.53
CA GLY A 403 2.71 8.49 16.91
C GLY A 403 1.92 7.29 17.45
N ILE A 404 2.01 6.13 16.81
CA ILE A 404 1.29 4.92 17.24
C ILE A 404 2.12 4.21 18.32
N GLY A 405 1.51 3.89 19.45
CA GLY A 405 2.11 3.07 20.51
C GLY A 405 2.00 1.57 20.24
N HIS A 406 2.55 0.75 21.15
CA HIS A 406 2.34 -0.70 21.10
C HIS A 406 0.88 -1.05 21.43
N TYR A 407 0.38 -2.13 20.82
CA TYR A 407 -0.96 -2.67 21.05
C TYR A 407 -2.08 -1.62 20.95
N PRO A 408 -2.22 -0.93 19.80
CA PRO A 408 -3.13 0.18 19.65
C PRO A 408 -4.58 -0.26 19.89
N GLY A 409 -5.26 0.48 20.77
CA GLY A 409 -6.65 0.21 21.16
C GLY A 409 -6.83 -0.97 22.12
N GLU A 410 -5.74 -1.54 22.63
CA GLU A 410 -5.79 -2.50 23.73
C GLU A 410 -6.31 -1.84 25.01
N LYS A 411 -7.16 -2.58 25.74
CA LYS A 411 -7.67 -2.18 27.04
C LYS A 411 -7.94 -3.41 27.90
N ASP A 412 -7.35 -3.47 29.10
CA ASP A 412 -7.57 -4.50 30.11
C ASP A 412 -7.38 -5.95 29.59
N GLY A 413 -6.43 -6.16 28.69
CA GLY A 413 -6.12 -7.43 28.03
C GLY A 413 -6.96 -7.75 26.80
N ASN A 414 -7.82 -6.83 26.34
CA ASN A 414 -8.62 -6.99 25.13
C ASN A 414 -7.88 -6.43 23.90
N TYR A 415 -7.47 -7.34 23.00
CA TYR A 415 -6.71 -7.02 21.79
C TYR A 415 -7.57 -6.80 20.54
N PHE A 416 -8.89 -6.63 20.67
CA PHE A 416 -9.80 -6.55 19.52
C PHE A 416 -9.38 -5.50 18.47
N TRP A 417 -8.90 -4.32 18.90
CA TRP A 417 -8.42 -3.26 17.98
C TRP A 417 -6.96 -3.39 17.58
N ALA A 418 -6.20 -4.14 18.37
CA ALA A 418 -4.78 -4.42 18.16
C ALA A 418 -4.56 -5.55 17.13
N VAL A 419 -5.66 -6.17 16.66
CA VAL A 419 -5.70 -7.24 15.67
C VAL A 419 -6.80 -6.92 14.67
N HIS A 420 -6.65 -7.39 13.43
CA HIS A 420 -7.73 -7.31 12.46
C HIS A 420 -8.96 -8.12 12.92
N HIS A 421 -10.12 -7.77 12.40
CA HIS A 421 -11.39 -8.44 12.66
C HIS A 421 -12.32 -8.32 11.43
N HIS A 422 -13.55 -8.83 11.54
CA HIS A 422 -14.52 -8.87 10.44
C HIS A 422 -14.86 -7.47 9.88
N ASP A 423 -14.61 -6.42 10.64
CA ASP A 423 -14.94 -5.04 10.27
C ASP A 423 -13.71 -4.16 9.99
N SER A 424 -12.49 -4.71 10.06
CA SER A 424 -11.25 -3.96 9.77
C SER A 424 -11.01 -3.69 8.28
N GLY A 425 -11.91 -4.15 7.40
CA GLY A 425 -11.76 -4.05 5.95
C GLY A 425 -10.56 -4.82 5.38
N TRP A 426 -10.48 -4.89 4.05
CA TRP A 426 -9.31 -5.43 3.31
C TRP A 426 -8.69 -4.31 2.48
N GLY A 427 -7.40 -4.35 2.20
CA GLY A 427 -6.75 -3.41 1.28
C GLY A 427 -6.86 -3.81 -0.18
N TYR A 428 -6.33 -2.95 -1.07
CA TYR A 428 -6.20 -3.21 -2.50
C TYR A 428 -4.76 -2.94 -2.95
N ILE A 429 -4.11 -3.97 -3.50
CA ILE A 429 -2.78 -3.89 -4.12
C ILE A 429 -2.99 -3.51 -5.58
N ALA A 430 -3.14 -2.21 -5.82
CA ALA A 430 -3.56 -1.64 -7.10
C ALA A 430 -2.76 -2.16 -8.30
N TYR A 431 -1.43 -2.02 -8.24
CA TYR A 431 -0.54 -2.41 -9.34
C TYR A 431 -0.52 -3.92 -9.63
N ARG A 432 -1.00 -4.76 -8.70
CA ARG A 432 -1.14 -6.22 -8.92
C ARG A 432 -2.58 -6.64 -9.17
N LYS A 433 -3.56 -5.74 -9.04
CA LYS A 433 -5.00 -6.01 -9.14
C LYS A 433 -5.39 -7.19 -8.23
N ARG A 434 -5.06 -7.06 -6.94
CA ARG A 434 -5.32 -8.07 -5.91
C ARG A 434 -5.83 -7.41 -4.64
N MET A 435 -6.76 -8.06 -3.97
CA MET A 435 -7.16 -7.65 -2.63
C MET A 435 -6.08 -8.07 -1.63
N ARG A 436 -5.78 -7.19 -0.69
CA ARG A 436 -4.89 -7.47 0.44
C ARG A 436 -5.74 -7.89 1.63
N ALA A 437 -5.66 -9.16 1.99
CA ALA A 437 -6.47 -9.65 3.09
C ALA A 437 -5.89 -9.34 4.46
N ASN A 438 -6.77 -9.39 5.45
CA ASN A 438 -6.45 -9.20 6.85
C ASN A 438 -6.35 -10.52 7.65
N LEU A 439 -6.14 -11.63 6.95
CA LEU A 439 -6.07 -12.98 7.51
C LEU A 439 -4.64 -13.54 7.46
N LEU A 440 -4.33 -14.41 8.43
CA LEU A 440 -3.05 -15.15 8.46
C LEU A 440 -3.09 -16.33 7.48
N TRP A 441 -2.50 -16.16 6.31
CA TRP A 441 -2.44 -17.20 5.26
C TRP A 441 -1.52 -18.37 5.56
N ALA A 442 -0.42 -18.16 6.26
CA ALA A 442 0.58 -19.22 6.52
C ALA A 442 0.51 -19.80 7.94
N ARG A 443 -0.43 -19.35 8.77
CA ARG A 443 -0.59 -19.78 10.17
C ARG A 443 -1.92 -20.50 10.38
N ASN A 444 -1.93 -21.41 11.35
CA ASN A 444 -3.14 -22.07 11.83
C ASN A 444 -4.06 -21.08 12.55
N LYS A 445 -5.36 -21.37 12.62
CA LYS A 445 -6.32 -20.59 13.42
C LYS A 445 -5.93 -20.45 14.90
N SER A 446 -5.16 -21.39 15.45
CA SER A 446 -4.63 -21.33 16.82
C SER A 446 -3.58 -20.22 17.03
N ALA A 447 -3.11 -19.57 15.96
CA ALA A 447 -2.26 -18.39 16.05
C ALA A 447 -3.04 -17.10 16.39
N ALA A 448 -4.38 -17.16 16.50
CA ALA A 448 -5.18 -16.04 16.95
C ALA A 448 -4.74 -15.57 18.34
N MET A 449 -4.66 -14.25 18.52
CA MET A 449 -4.35 -13.66 19.83
C MET A 449 -5.52 -13.89 20.79
N SER A 450 -5.22 -13.95 22.09
CA SER A 450 -6.25 -14.13 23.13
C SER A 450 -7.34 -13.07 23.01
N GLY A 451 -8.61 -13.50 23.08
CA GLY A 451 -9.77 -12.61 23.00
C GLY A 451 -10.12 -12.13 21.58
N THR A 452 -9.46 -12.64 20.54
CA THR A 452 -9.73 -12.26 19.14
C THR A 452 -10.54 -13.33 18.40
N PRO A 453 -11.40 -12.95 17.43
CA PRO A 453 -12.19 -13.89 16.67
C PRO A 453 -11.36 -14.71 15.67
N VAL A 454 -11.94 -15.79 15.15
CA VAL A 454 -11.42 -16.53 13.98
C VAL A 454 -12.44 -16.46 12.85
N PHE A 455 -11.96 -16.34 11.61
CA PHE A 455 -12.82 -16.33 10.43
C PHE A 455 -13.09 -17.76 9.92
N ALA A 456 -14.37 -18.07 9.72
CA ALA A 456 -14.87 -19.33 9.18
C ALA A 456 -14.32 -20.60 9.87
N ASP A 457 -13.96 -20.49 11.15
CA ASP A 457 -13.28 -21.55 11.93
C ASP A 457 -12.01 -22.12 11.25
N ALA A 458 -11.38 -21.33 10.37
CA ALA A 458 -10.27 -21.77 9.52
C ALA A 458 -9.07 -20.81 9.51
N TYR A 459 -9.32 -19.51 9.70
CA TYR A 459 -8.31 -18.46 9.58
C TYR A 459 -8.28 -17.57 10.84
N ALA A 460 -7.09 -17.35 11.37
CA ALA A 460 -6.87 -16.30 12.35
C ALA A 460 -6.72 -14.95 11.63
N PHE A 461 -7.16 -13.87 12.28
CA PHE A 461 -6.88 -12.52 11.82
C PHE A 461 -5.43 -12.13 12.07
N ALA A 462 -4.87 -11.30 11.18
CA ALA A 462 -3.53 -10.79 11.33
C ALA A 462 -3.46 -9.75 12.47
N PRO A 463 -2.45 -9.79 13.35
CA PRO A 463 -2.21 -8.71 14.30
C PRO A 463 -1.75 -7.43 13.61
N ASP A 464 -1.98 -6.28 14.25
CA ASP A 464 -1.43 -5.00 13.82
C ASP A 464 0.11 -5.02 13.81
N ALA A 465 0.74 -4.16 13.00
CA ALA A 465 2.20 -4.00 12.98
C ALA A 465 2.79 -3.63 14.36
N MET A 466 2.02 -2.91 15.17
CA MET A 466 2.33 -2.50 16.53
C MET A 466 2.00 -3.56 17.60
N SER A 467 1.53 -4.73 17.19
CA SER A 467 1.08 -5.82 18.05
C SER A 467 1.76 -7.15 17.75
N GLY A 468 2.95 -7.12 17.13
CA GLY A 468 3.67 -8.31 16.72
C GLY A 468 3.10 -8.97 15.46
N GLY A 469 2.47 -8.18 14.58
CA GLY A 469 2.00 -8.64 13.29
C GLY A 469 3.12 -9.15 12.38
N ASP A 470 2.71 -9.78 11.29
CA ASP A 470 3.60 -10.32 10.26
C ASP A 470 3.02 -10.02 8.88
N PHE A 471 3.87 -9.97 7.86
CA PHE A 471 3.40 -9.82 6.49
C PHE A 471 2.85 -11.18 6.02
N THR A 472 1.52 -11.27 5.92
CA THR A 472 0.84 -12.51 5.51
C THR A 472 0.73 -12.65 3.99
N SER A 473 0.93 -11.53 3.29
CA SER A 473 0.80 -11.41 1.86
C SER A 473 2.00 -12.01 1.13
N ALA A 474 1.76 -12.81 0.10
CA ALA A 474 2.82 -13.15 -0.86
C ALA A 474 3.12 -12.00 -1.84
N LEU A 475 2.36 -10.91 -1.75
CA LEU A 475 2.38 -9.81 -2.70
C LEU A 475 2.88 -8.49 -2.09
N SER A 476 3.05 -8.43 -0.77
CA SER A 476 3.61 -7.30 -0.05
C SER A 476 4.46 -7.82 1.11
N SER A 477 5.70 -7.35 1.21
CA SER A 477 6.61 -7.72 2.29
C SER A 477 6.48 -6.85 3.55
N TYR A 478 5.39 -6.08 3.69
CA TYR A 478 5.15 -5.21 4.84
C TYR A 478 3.92 -5.67 5.61
N THR A 479 3.90 -5.46 6.93
CA THR A 479 2.74 -5.83 7.76
C THR A 479 1.56 -4.93 7.46
N HIS A 480 0.36 -5.49 7.44
CA HIS A 480 -0.88 -4.73 7.24
C HIS A 480 -1.32 -4.13 8.58
N TYR A 481 -1.31 -2.80 8.69
CA TYR A 481 -1.94 -2.12 9.84
C TYR A 481 -3.44 -2.42 9.91
N THR A 482 -4.01 -2.37 11.11
CA THR A 482 -5.46 -2.38 11.30
C THR A 482 -6.07 -1.04 10.91
N GLY A 483 -7.39 -1.04 10.70
CA GLY A 483 -8.15 0.20 10.56
C GLY A 483 -7.92 1.15 11.73
N TYR A 484 -7.83 0.62 12.95
CA TYR A 484 -7.65 1.43 14.16
C TYR A 484 -6.34 2.22 14.13
N SER A 485 -5.25 1.59 13.69
CA SER A 485 -3.93 2.23 13.55
C SER A 485 -3.85 3.25 12.42
N THR A 486 -4.74 3.14 11.43
CA THR A 486 -4.74 4.00 10.23
C THR A 486 -5.86 5.04 10.21
N LYS A 487 -6.66 5.13 11.28
CA LYS A 487 -7.86 5.99 11.31
C LYS A 487 -7.59 7.49 11.30
N ASN A 488 -6.37 7.92 11.65
CA ASN A 488 -6.00 9.32 11.84
C ASN A 488 -5.06 9.82 10.75
#